data_AF-A0A7X9AI98-F1
#
_entry.id   AF-A0A7X9AI98-F1
#
_cell.length_a   1.000
_cell.length_b   1.000
_cell.length_c   1.000
_cell.angle_alpha   90.00
_cell.angle_beta   90.00
_cell.angle_gamma   90.00
#
_symmetry.space_group_name_H-M   'P 1'
#
loop_
_entity.id
_entity.type
_entity.pdbx_description
1 polymer ?
#
loop_
_entity_poly.entity_id
_entity_poly.type
_entity_poly.pdbx_seq_one_letter_code
_entity_poly.pdbx_strand_id
1 'polypeptide(L)'
;MRKRIALRNVSKLLAVVLVFASVFSGTCISGENIAASASADTGSESSLAIRRTDTYENYISGYPNAEKPQIEIEIEVDRYIDTDMDVEILDNFEGSSGKSIRTDEQGYVTWEVDVPREGFYSLFIEYFPIEGRSASIEREVWINGSCPFNDAKHITFSRVWVDAEEIKRDNRDNDMRPRQVEQPCWQASYFNDYMGYYNEPYLFYFKKGRNTLKLVSVKEPMVIGTLKITQYETVRTYEEKLKEWREKGYEVYGGESLYVQGESAVLKSDPTLYPLNDRTSPAT
;
A
#
# COMPACT_ATOMS: atom_id res chain seq x y z
N MET A 1 -67.44 3.33 17.64
CA MET A 1 -67.71 2.84 19.02
C MET A 1 -68.27 1.42 18.93
N ARG A 2 -67.70 0.46 19.68
CA ARG A 2 -68.09 -0.98 19.84
C ARG A 2 -67.73 -2.01 18.73
N LYS A 3 -66.65 -2.77 19.04
CA LYS A 3 -66.39 -4.24 19.03
C LYS A 3 -67.08 -5.19 18.01
N ARG A 4 -66.25 -6.05 17.39
CA ARG A 4 -66.25 -7.56 17.35
C ARG A 4 -64.95 -8.01 16.60
N ILE A 5 -63.92 -8.66 17.19
CA ILE A 5 -63.72 -10.10 17.57
C ILE A 5 -63.93 -11.02 16.34
N ALA A 6 -63.11 -12.00 15.92
CA ALA A 6 -61.80 -12.62 16.23
C ALA A 6 -61.36 -13.41 14.96
N LEU A 7 -60.11 -13.85 14.75
CA LEU A 7 -59.59 -15.16 15.20
C LEU A 7 -58.06 -15.23 15.00
N ARG A 8 -57.38 -15.77 16.02
CA ARG A 8 -55.96 -16.20 16.03
C ARG A 8 -55.88 -17.63 15.50
N ASN A 9 -54.73 -18.00 14.91
CA ASN A 9 -54.08 -19.29 15.16
C ASN A 9 -52.56 -19.17 15.01
N VAL A 10 -51.87 -19.90 15.89
CA VAL A 10 -50.43 -19.97 16.16
C VAL A 10 -49.99 -21.40 15.83
N SER A 11 -48.81 -21.61 15.24
CA SER A 11 -47.81 -22.59 15.74
C SER A 11 -46.59 -22.74 14.83
N LYS A 12 -45.43 -22.74 15.47
CA LYS A 12 -44.08 -23.07 14.99
C LYS A 12 -43.87 -24.59 14.98
N LEU A 13 -43.03 -25.14 14.09
CA LEU A 13 -41.98 -26.16 14.36
C LEU A 13 -41.31 -26.65 13.06
N LEU A 14 -39.98 -26.72 13.01
CA LEU A 14 -39.23 -27.98 12.86
C LEU A 14 -37.72 -27.77 13.10
N ALA A 15 -37.15 -28.66 13.92
CA ALA A 15 -35.73 -28.77 14.25
C ALA A 15 -35.09 -29.93 13.48
N VAL A 16 -33.81 -29.83 13.12
CA VAL A 16 -33.02 -30.93 12.54
C VAL A 16 -31.89 -31.30 13.51
N VAL A 17 -31.76 -32.62 13.71
CA VAL A 17 -31.01 -33.30 14.77
C VAL A 17 -29.56 -33.57 14.34
N LEU A 18 -28.62 -33.25 15.23
CA LEU A 18 -27.21 -33.66 15.23
C LEU A 18 -27.09 -35.06 15.86
N VAL A 19 -26.47 -36.02 15.17
CA VAL A 19 -26.08 -37.31 15.75
C VAL A 19 -24.56 -37.38 15.85
N PHE A 20 -24.08 -37.31 17.09
CA PHE A 20 -22.74 -37.69 17.51
C PHE A 20 -22.79 -39.16 17.97
N ALA A 21 -21.91 -40.01 17.46
CA ALA A 21 -21.58 -41.29 18.08
C ALA A 21 -20.07 -41.49 18.02
N SER A 22 -19.46 -41.53 19.20
CA SER A 22 -18.05 -41.87 19.42
C SER A 22 -17.95 -43.15 20.25
N VAL A 23 -16.72 -43.65 20.31
CA VAL A 23 -16.15 -44.72 21.17
C VAL A 23 -16.33 -46.14 20.57
N PHE A 24 -15.30 -46.94 20.26
CA PHE A 24 -14.28 -47.48 21.16
C PHE A 24 -13.14 -48.19 20.40
N SER A 25 -11.95 -48.16 21.00
CA SER A 25 -10.66 -48.68 20.54
C SER A 25 -10.55 -50.21 20.54
N GLY A 26 -9.65 -50.76 19.72
CA GLY A 26 -9.17 -52.15 19.84
C GLY A 26 -8.20 -52.57 18.74
N THR A 27 -6.89 -52.41 18.98
CA THR A 27 -5.81 -53.11 18.27
C THR A 27 -5.87 -54.62 18.52
N CYS A 28 -5.61 -55.45 17.49
CA CYS A 28 -4.62 -56.55 17.49
C CYS A 28 -4.84 -57.59 16.35
N ILE A 29 -3.71 -57.96 15.70
CA ILE A 29 -3.35 -59.28 15.10
C ILE A 29 -3.64 -59.56 13.60
N SER A 30 -2.54 -59.39 12.83
CA SER A 30 -1.94 -60.21 11.76
C SER A 30 -2.78 -61.03 10.75
N GLY A 31 -2.43 -60.87 9.47
CA GLY A 31 -2.68 -61.83 8.40
C GLY A 31 -2.00 -61.38 7.09
N GLU A 32 -1.25 -62.26 6.46
CA GLU A 32 -0.31 -62.04 5.35
C GLU A 32 -0.93 -61.63 4.00
N ASN A 33 -0.09 -60.91 3.23
CA ASN A 33 0.03 -60.82 1.76
C ASN A 33 -1.06 -61.44 0.87
N ILE A 34 -1.75 -60.57 0.11
CA ILE A 34 -2.09 -60.85 -1.30
C ILE A 34 -1.78 -59.60 -2.12
N ALA A 35 -0.80 -59.71 -3.01
CA ALA A 35 -0.55 -58.73 -4.05
C ALA A 35 -1.72 -58.73 -5.03
N ALA A 36 -2.41 -57.59 -5.13
CA ALA A 36 -3.35 -57.30 -6.19
C ALA A 36 -2.99 -55.96 -6.81
N SER A 37 -2.55 -56.02 -8.06
CA SER A 37 -2.34 -54.90 -8.96
C SER A 37 -3.63 -54.08 -9.10
N ALA A 38 -3.58 -52.81 -8.69
CA ALA A 38 -4.54 -51.80 -9.12
C ALA A 38 -3.74 -50.62 -9.65
N SER A 39 -3.90 -50.40 -10.95
CA SER A 39 -3.43 -49.25 -11.71
C SER A 39 -3.68 -47.95 -10.97
N ALA A 40 -2.61 -47.21 -10.69
CA ALA A 40 -2.68 -45.81 -10.30
C ALA A 40 -3.20 -44.99 -11.49
N ASP A 41 -4.51 -44.79 -11.54
CA ASP A 41 -5.08 -43.64 -12.22
C ASP A 41 -4.86 -42.44 -11.31
N THR A 42 -3.64 -41.91 -11.32
CA THR A 42 -3.37 -40.56 -10.83
C THR A 42 -4.02 -39.59 -11.82
N GLY A 43 -5.33 -39.42 -11.67
CA GLY A 43 -6.00 -38.18 -12.01
C GLY A 43 -5.29 -37.08 -11.22
N SER A 44 -4.30 -36.47 -11.86
CA SER A 44 -3.82 -35.16 -11.49
C SER A 44 -5.04 -34.24 -11.65
N GLU A 45 -5.82 -34.11 -10.57
CA GLU A 45 -6.47 -32.86 -10.27
C GLU A 45 -5.34 -31.85 -10.17
N SER A 46 -4.99 -31.32 -11.35
CA SER A 46 -4.36 -30.03 -11.53
C SER A 46 -5.23 -29.08 -10.74
N SER A 47 -4.88 -28.91 -9.46
CA SER A 47 -5.21 -27.74 -8.71
C SER A 47 -4.95 -26.60 -9.67
N LEU A 48 -6.02 -25.89 -10.01
CA LEU A 48 -6.00 -24.70 -10.82
C LEU A 48 -5.09 -23.70 -10.10
N ALA A 49 -3.78 -23.84 -10.29
CA ALA A 49 -2.83 -22.80 -10.09
C ALA A 49 -3.21 -21.76 -11.14
N ILE A 50 -4.09 -20.85 -10.74
CA ILE A 50 -4.29 -19.58 -11.44
C ILE A 50 -2.90 -18.95 -11.45
N ARG A 51 -2.13 -19.21 -12.51
CA ARG A 51 -0.88 -18.50 -12.75
C ARG A 51 -1.31 -17.06 -12.99
N ARG A 52 -1.16 -16.22 -11.98
CA ARG A 52 -1.29 -14.77 -12.12
C ARG A 52 -0.23 -14.37 -13.12
N THR A 53 -0.63 -14.10 -14.36
CA THR A 53 0.28 -13.65 -15.42
C THR A 53 0.71 -12.20 -15.20
N ASP A 54 -0.06 -11.45 -14.41
CA ASP A 54 0.05 -10.00 -14.33
C ASP A 54 0.81 -9.53 -13.07
N THR A 55 1.81 -10.31 -12.60
CA THR A 55 2.64 -9.90 -11.45
C THR A 55 3.78 -8.99 -11.87
N TYR A 56 4.35 -8.25 -10.92
CA TYR A 56 5.51 -7.40 -11.17
C TYR A 56 6.73 -8.19 -11.65
N GLU A 57 7.00 -9.39 -11.12
CA GLU A 57 8.13 -10.21 -11.60
C GLU A 57 7.98 -10.62 -13.06
N ASN A 58 6.75 -11.00 -13.47
CA ASN A 58 6.48 -11.36 -14.86
C ASN A 58 6.64 -10.14 -15.78
N TYR A 59 6.18 -8.97 -15.32
CA TYR A 59 6.34 -7.71 -16.04
C TYR A 59 7.82 -7.37 -16.28
N ILE A 60 8.65 -7.41 -15.23
CA ILE A 60 10.09 -7.14 -15.35
C ILE A 60 10.78 -8.19 -16.24
N SER A 61 10.41 -9.47 -16.09
CA SER A 61 10.95 -10.56 -16.91
C SER A 61 10.61 -10.45 -18.39
N GLY A 62 9.57 -9.67 -18.75
CA GLY A 62 9.23 -9.34 -20.13
C GLY A 62 10.27 -8.44 -20.83
N TYR A 63 11.17 -7.80 -20.07
CA TYR A 63 12.19 -6.87 -20.57
C TYR A 63 13.58 -7.19 -20.01
N PRO A 64 14.14 -8.38 -20.27
CA PRO A 64 15.37 -8.85 -19.60
C PRO A 64 16.62 -8.00 -19.87
N ASN A 65 16.62 -7.24 -20.96
CA ASN A 65 17.74 -6.38 -21.38
C ASN A 65 17.41 -4.89 -21.29
N ALA A 66 16.29 -4.51 -20.66
CA ALA A 66 15.95 -3.10 -20.52
C ALA A 66 16.96 -2.41 -19.60
N GLU A 67 17.49 -1.30 -20.08
CA GLU A 67 18.41 -0.46 -19.33
C GLU A 67 17.67 0.32 -18.24
N LYS A 68 18.41 0.90 -17.30
CA LYS A 68 17.91 1.84 -16.28
C LYS A 68 18.57 3.21 -16.45
N PRO A 69 18.15 4.02 -17.44
CA PRO A 69 18.81 5.28 -17.76
C PRO A 69 18.78 6.25 -16.58
N GLN A 70 19.93 6.80 -16.21
CA GLN A 70 20.06 7.83 -15.17
C GLN A 70 19.62 9.20 -15.71
N ILE A 71 18.33 9.31 -16.04
CA ILE A 71 17.70 10.49 -16.63
C ILE A 71 16.46 10.82 -15.80
N GLU A 72 16.33 12.10 -15.47
CA GLU A 72 15.13 12.66 -14.86
C GLU A 72 14.33 13.42 -15.92
N ILE A 73 13.02 13.16 -15.94
CA ILE A 73 12.05 13.81 -16.81
C ILE A 73 10.96 14.35 -15.89
N GLU A 74 10.89 15.66 -15.78
CA GLU A 74 9.86 16.36 -15.05
C GLU A 74 8.60 16.50 -15.91
N ILE A 75 7.44 16.19 -15.32
CA ILE A 75 6.14 16.31 -15.97
C ILE A 75 5.49 17.60 -15.47
N GLU A 76 5.19 18.52 -16.39
CA GLU A 76 4.39 19.71 -16.10
C GLU A 76 2.95 19.28 -15.78
N VAL A 77 2.62 19.22 -14.48
CA VAL A 77 1.38 18.59 -14.00
C VAL A 77 0.11 19.29 -14.50
N ASP A 78 0.17 20.60 -14.75
CA ASP A 78 -0.92 21.41 -15.29
C ASP A 78 -1.11 21.25 -16.82
N ARG A 79 -0.16 20.61 -17.51
CA ARG A 79 -0.23 20.33 -18.96
C ARG A 79 -0.62 18.89 -19.27
N TYR A 80 -1.77 18.47 -18.76
CA TYR A 80 -2.36 17.17 -19.11
C TYR A 80 -3.07 17.21 -20.47
N ILE A 81 -3.25 16.04 -21.10
CA ILE A 81 -3.86 15.88 -22.42
C ILE A 81 -5.28 15.30 -22.39
N ASP A 82 -5.66 14.61 -21.30
CA ASP A 82 -6.97 13.96 -21.17
C ASP A 82 -7.34 13.74 -19.70
N THR A 83 -8.61 13.95 -19.36
CA THR A 83 -9.18 13.74 -18.02
C THR A 83 -10.71 13.63 -18.09
N ASP A 84 -11.31 12.90 -17.16
CA ASP A 84 -12.76 12.85 -16.92
C ASP A 84 -13.19 13.53 -15.61
N MET A 85 -12.25 14.14 -14.87
CA MET A 85 -12.51 14.88 -13.63
C MET A 85 -12.39 16.40 -13.83
N ASP A 86 -12.95 17.17 -12.89
CA ASP A 86 -12.80 18.63 -12.86
C ASP A 86 -11.48 18.99 -12.16
N VAL A 87 -10.39 19.01 -12.93
CA VAL A 87 -9.05 19.32 -12.42
C VAL A 87 -8.93 20.82 -12.15
N GLU A 88 -8.73 21.19 -10.90
CA GLU A 88 -8.43 22.57 -10.50
C GLU A 88 -6.90 22.80 -10.50
N ILE A 89 -6.45 23.80 -11.24
CA ILE A 89 -5.04 24.23 -11.26
C ILE A 89 -4.83 25.28 -10.18
N LEU A 90 -3.88 25.04 -9.30
CA LEU A 90 -3.56 25.88 -8.14
C LEU A 90 -2.16 26.46 -8.29
N ASP A 91 -2.00 27.76 -8.01
CA ASP A 91 -0.71 28.44 -8.01
C ASP A 91 -0.17 28.60 -6.58
N ASN A 92 1.08 28.15 -6.36
CA ASN A 92 1.81 28.24 -5.10
C ASN A 92 1.06 27.69 -3.87
N PHE A 93 0.36 26.57 -4.06
CA PHE A 93 -0.50 25.96 -3.04
C PHE A 93 0.31 25.52 -1.80
N GLU A 94 -0.17 25.89 -0.61
CA GLU A 94 0.43 25.48 0.68
C GLU A 94 1.96 25.71 0.74
N GLY A 95 2.42 26.84 0.20
CA GLY A 95 3.83 27.25 0.23
C GLY A 95 4.72 26.57 -0.82
N SER A 96 4.18 25.74 -1.72
CA SER A 96 4.94 25.27 -2.88
C SER A 96 5.18 26.41 -3.87
N SER A 97 6.16 26.24 -4.75
CA SER A 97 6.39 27.16 -5.87
C SER A 97 5.84 26.58 -7.16
N GLY A 98 5.18 27.40 -7.97
CA GLY A 98 4.72 27.00 -9.30
C GLY A 98 3.28 26.48 -9.31
N LYS A 99 2.98 25.62 -10.27
CA LYS A 99 1.63 25.08 -10.49
C LYS A 99 1.48 23.70 -9.89
N SER A 100 0.29 23.43 -9.39
CA SER A 100 -0.12 22.13 -8.89
C SER A 100 -1.54 21.85 -9.36
N ILE A 101 -1.94 20.58 -9.37
CA ILE A 101 -3.29 20.19 -9.76
C ILE A 101 -4.00 19.49 -8.61
N ARG A 102 -5.25 19.85 -8.34
CA ARG A 102 -6.13 19.12 -7.43
C ARG A 102 -6.83 18.00 -8.20
N THR A 103 -6.69 16.77 -7.69
CA THR A 103 -7.37 15.58 -8.19
C THR A 103 -8.46 15.16 -7.22
N ASP A 104 -9.60 14.73 -7.76
CA ASP A 104 -10.72 14.23 -6.97
C ASP A 104 -10.52 12.77 -6.52
N GLU A 105 -11.47 12.26 -5.73
CA GLU A 105 -11.49 10.88 -5.24
C GLU A 105 -11.58 9.83 -6.36
N GLN A 106 -12.12 10.19 -7.52
CA GLN A 106 -12.35 9.33 -8.68
C GLN A 106 -12.07 10.07 -9.99
N GLY A 107 -11.79 9.31 -11.05
CA GLY A 107 -11.47 9.80 -12.39
C GLY A 107 -9.99 9.59 -12.72
N TYR A 108 -9.48 10.24 -13.75
CA TYR A 108 -8.07 10.13 -14.13
C TYR A 108 -7.50 11.42 -14.72
N VAL A 109 -6.17 11.53 -14.71
CA VAL A 109 -5.43 12.56 -15.45
C VAL A 109 -4.34 11.88 -16.29
N THR A 110 -4.21 12.28 -17.55
CA THR A 110 -3.25 11.72 -18.50
C THR A 110 -2.30 12.78 -19.00
N TRP A 111 -1.01 12.50 -18.99
CA TRP A 111 0.03 13.34 -19.56
C TRP A 111 0.70 12.65 -20.74
N GLU A 112 1.12 13.46 -21.72
CA GLU A 112 2.07 13.06 -22.74
C GLU A 112 3.48 13.38 -22.26
N VAL A 113 4.41 12.44 -22.42
CA VAL A 113 5.81 12.58 -22.00
C VAL A 113 6.75 12.16 -23.12
N ASP A 114 7.82 12.91 -23.34
CA ASP A 114 8.89 12.53 -24.28
C ASP A 114 10.06 11.93 -23.51
N VAL A 115 10.37 10.68 -23.80
CA VAL A 115 11.39 9.90 -23.09
C VAL A 115 12.63 9.76 -23.99
N PRO A 116 13.79 10.32 -23.63
CA PRO A 116 14.94 10.39 -24.52
C PRO A 116 15.62 9.03 -24.75
N ARG A 117 15.50 8.10 -23.79
CA ARG A 117 16.09 6.76 -23.84
C ARG A 117 15.08 5.73 -23.34
N GLU A 118 14.89 4.66 -24.11
CA GLU A 118 14.05 3.55 -23.66
C GLU A 118 14.65 2.85 -22.44
N GLY A 119 13.80 2.29 -21.59
CA GLY A 119 14.25 1.55 -20.41
C GLY A 119 13.27 1.58 -19.26
N PHE A 120 13.70 1.04 -18.13
CA PHE A 120 12.98 1.07 -16.87
C PHE A 120 13.28 2.34 -16.09
N TYR A 121 12.23 2.94 -15.54
CA TYR A 121 12.27 4.13 -14.70
C TYR A 121 11.39 3.94 -13.47
N SER A 122 11.73 4.62 -12.39
CA SER A 122 10.83 4.81 -11.26
C SER A 122 9.99 6.07 -11.48
N LEU A 123 8.82 6.10 -10.86
CA LEU A 123 8.00 7.32 -10.79
C LEU A 123 8.18 7.96 -9.41
N PHE A 124 8.25 9.28 -9.38
CA PHE A 124 8.34 10.08 -8.17
C PHE A 124 7.23 11.14 -8.19
N ILE A 125 6.64 11.39 -7.03
CA ILE A 125 5.57 12.36 -6.85
C ILE A 125 5.75 13.15 -5.56
N GLU A 126 5.53 14.46 -5.65
CA GLU A 126 5.26 15.31 -4.49
C GLU A 126 3.77 15.66 -4.49
N TYR A 127 3.11 15.36 -3.38
CA TYR A 127 1.68 15.51 -3.23
C TYR A 127 1.32 16.12 -1.88
N PHE A 128 0.14 16.69 -1.81
CA PHE A 128 -0.46 17.19 -0.58
C PHE A 128 -1.81 16.49 -0.36
N PRO A 129 -1.99 15.72 0.73
CA PRO A 129 -3.28 15.12 1.03
C PRO A 129 -4.29 16.22 1.41
N ILE A 130 -5.43 16.29 0.73
CA ILE A 130 -6.49 17.27 1.05
C ILE A 130 -7.70 16.57 1.66
N GLU A 131 -8.60 17.34 2.27
CA GLU A 131 -9.78 16.82 2.98
C GLU A 131 -10.51 15.73 2.16
N GLY A 132 -10.76 14.60 2.82
CA GLY A 132 -11.35 13.40 2.22
C GLY A 132 -12.03 12.55 3.31
N ARG A 133 -11.92 11.23 3.23
CA ARG A 133 -12.54 10.29 4.17
C ARG A 133 -11.52 9.61 5.09
N SER A 134 -10.33 10.21 5.19
CA SER A 134 -9.28 9.80 6.13
C SER A 134 -8.71 8.40 5.90
N ALA A 135 -8.89 7.82 4.71
CA ALA A 135 -8.17 6.62 4.35
C ALA A 135 -6.86 6.93 3.63
N SER A 136 -6.01 5.94 3.39
CA SER A 136 -4.86 6.12 2.49
C SER A 136 -5.32 6.47 1.08
N ILE A 137 -4.53 7.29 0.39
CA ILE A 137 -4.82 7.72 -0.98
C ILE A 137 -4.36 6.63 -1.94
N GLU A 138 -5.19 6.28 -2.92
CA GLU A 138 -4.89 5.18 -3.85
C GLU A 138 -4.97 5.64 -5.30
N ARG A 139 -3.96 5.28 -6.08
CA ARG A 139 -3.86 5.57 -7.51
C ARG A 139 -3.52 4.32 -8.32
N GLU A 140 -4.05 4.24 -9.53
CA GLU A 140 -3.56 3.30 -10.55
C GLU A 140 -2.59 3.99 -11.51
N VAL A 141 -1.56 3.26 -11.94
CA VAL A 141 -0.61 3.70 -12.96
C VAL A 141 -0.88 2.99 -14.28
N TRP A 142 -1.07 3.79 -15.32
CA TRP A 142 -1.27 3.33 -16.69
C TRP A 142 -0.23 3.95 -17.59
N ILE A 143 0.44 3.13 -18.41
CA ILE A 143 1.45 3.57 -19.36
C ILE A 143 1.03 3.10 -20.75
N ASN A 144 1.01 4.03 -21.71
CA ASN A 144 0.66 3.73 -23.10
C ASN A 144 -0.69 3.01 -23.25
N GLY A 145 -1.68 3.38 -22.42
CA GLY A 145 -3.03 2.84 -22.46
C GLY A 145 -3.23 1.50 -21.73
N SER A 146 -2.22 0.98 -21.03
CA SER A 146 -2.33 -0.28 -20.26
C SER A 146 -1.78 -0.17 -18.84
N CYS A 147 -2.43 -0.85 -17.90
CA CYS A 147 -1.89 -1.09 -16.56
C CYS A 147 -0.76 -2.14 -16.66
N PRO A 148 0.49 -1.82 -16.27
CA PRO A 148 1.65 -2.70 -16.52
C PRO A 148 1.61 -4.06 -15.80
N PHE A 149 1.11 -4.08 -14.57
CA PHE A 149 0.94 -5.25 -13.71
C PHE A 149 -0.17 -4.98 -12.69
N ASN A 150 -0.64 -5.99 -11.97
CA ASN A 150 -1.79 -5.87 -11.08
C ASN A 150 -1.56 -4.88 -9.93
N ASP A 151 -0.39 -4.91 -9.30
CA ASP A 151 -0.10 -4.08 -8.13
C ASP A 151 0.07 -2.60 -8.48
N ALA A 152 0.28 -2.28 -9.77
CA ALA A 152 0.25 -0.91 -10.28
C ALA A 152 -1.15 -0.27 -10.18
N LYS A 153 -2.20 -1.04 -9.86
CA LYS A 153 -3.55 -0.53 -9.57
C LYS A 153 -3.74 -0.09 -8.11
N HIS A 154 -2.78 -0.42 -7.24
CA HIS A 154 -2.92 -0.26 -5.80
C HIS A 154 -1.78 0.58 -5.21
N ILE A 155 -1.32 1.59 -5.96
CA ILE A 155 -0.27 2.49 -5.46
C ILE A 155 -0.86 3.35 -4.36
N THR A 156 -0.30 3.22 -3.16
CA THR A 156 -0.82 3.83 -1.95
C THR A 156 0.08 4.97 -1.48
N PHE A 157 -0.54 6.09 -1.13
CA PHE A 157 0.10 7.27 -0.56
C PHE A 157 -0.50 7.57 0.81
N SER A 158 0.38 7.83 1.78
CA SER A 158 -0.02 8.07 3.17
C SER A 158 -0.61 9.45 3.37
N ARG A 159 -1.52 9.57 4.33
CA ARG A 159 -1.90 10.86 4.91
C ARG A 159 -1.04 11.12 6.14
N VAL A 160 -1.04 12.36 6.63
CA VAL A 160 -0.19 12.78 7.75
C VAL A 160 -1.05 12.96 8.99
N TRP A 161 -0.64 12.31 10.08
CA TRP A 161 -1.40 12.22 11.33
C TRP A 161 -0.57 12.67 12.52
N VAL A 162 -1.24 13.24 13.51
CA VAL A 162 -0.65 13.64 14.80
C VAL A 162 -1.58 13.30 15.96
N ASP A 163 -1.01 13.23 17.16
CA ASP A 163 -1.78 13.18 18.40
C ASP A 163 -2.48 14.51 18.62
N ALA A 164 -3.80 14.48 18.76
CA ALA A 164 -4.60 15.68 18.98
C ALA A 164 -4.42 16.25 20.40
N GLU A 165 -3.91 15.43 21.31
CA GLU A 165 -3.64 15.78 22.69
C GLU A 165 -2.46 14.99 23.24
N GLU A 166 -1.85 15.49 24.31
CA GLU A 166 -0.85 14.74 25.07
C GLU A 166 -1.46 13.46 25.66
N ILE A 167 -0.60 12.45 25.86
CA ILE A 167 -0.99 11.18 26.48
C ILE A 167 -1.45 11.45 27.91
N LYS A 168 -2.69 11.06 28.21
CA LYS A 168 -3.29 11.15 29.55
C LYS A 168 -3.27 9.79 30.23
N ARG A 169 -3.41 9.77 31.55
CA ARG A 169 -3.53 8.51 32.31
C ARG A 169 -4.93 8.29 32.87
N ASP A 170 -5.34 7.03 32.89
CA ASP A 170 -6.60 6.61 33.52
C ASP A 170 -6.45 6.50 35.06
N ASN A 171 -7.51 6.05 35.74
CA ASN A 171 -7.52 5.88 37.20
C ASN A 171 -6.70 4.68 37.70
N ARG A 172 -6.08 3.92 36.80
CA ARG A 172 -5.18 2.78 37.07
C ARG A 172 -3.75 3.08 36.60
N ASP A 173 -3.44 4.34 36.31
CA ASP A 173 -2.14 4.80 35.83
C ASP A 173 -1.75 4.22 34.45
N ASN A 174 -2.72 3.74 33.66
CA ASN A 174 -2.46 3.33 32.28
C ASN A 174 -2.53 4.54 31.35
N ASP A 175 -1.64 4.57 30.37
CA ASP A 175 -1.67 5.55 29.30
C ASP A 175 -2.92 5.35 28.41
N MET A 176 -3.65 6.44 28.21
CA MET A 176 -4.82 6.52 27.36
C MET A 176 -4.39 6.93 25.97
N ARG A 177 -4.81 6.15 24.97
CA ARG A 177 -4.57 6.45 23.56
C ARG A 177 -5.11 7.86 23.23
N PRO A 178 -4.26 8.79 22.76
CA PRO A 178 -4.72 10.08 22.26
C PRO A 178 -5.48 9.89 20.95
N ARG A 179 -6.50 10.73 20.74
CA ARG A 179 -7.19 10.80 19.45
C ARG A 179 -6.22 11.26 18.37
N GLN A 180 -6.33 10.66 17.18
CA GLN A 180 -5.56 11.10 16.02
C GLN A 180 -6.33 12.15 15.24
N VAL A 181 -5.61 13.15 14.73
CA VAL A 181 -6.10 14.13 13.76
C VAL A 181 -5.14 14.25 12.60
N GLU A 182 -5.66 14.60 11.44
CA GLU A 182 -4.81 14.86 10.27
C GLU A 182 -4.08 16.18 10.43
N GLN A 183 -2.81 16.20 9.99
CA GLN A 183 -2.01 17.41 9.85
C GLN A 183 -1.36 17.40 8.45
N PRO A 184 -2.14 17.69 7.40
CA PRO A 184 -1.63 17.68 6.04
C PRO A 184 -0.41 18.58 5.84
N CYS A 185 0.57 18.06 5.11
CA CYS A 185 1.71 18.82 4.61
C CYS A 185 2.20 18.16 3.31
N TRP A 186 3.06 18.86 2.55
CA TRP A 186 3.69 18.29 1.37
C TRP A 186 4.45 17.00 1.71
N GLN A 187 4.16 15.94 0.97
CA GLN A 187 4.79 14.64 1.07
C GLN A 187 5.50 14.33 -0.26
N ALA A 188 6.61 13.61 -0.18
CA ALA A 188 7.34 13.11 -1.33
C ALA A 188 7.35 11.58 -1.28
N SER A 189 7.06 10.92 -2.39
CA SER A 189 7.10 9.46 -2.45
C SER A 189 7.46 8.97 -3.84
N TYR A 190 8.05 7.78 -3.88
CA TYR A 190 8.06 6.95 -5.07
C TYR A 190 6.81 6.06 -5.11
N PHE A 191 6.60 5.41 -6.25
CA PHE A 191 5.50 4.47 -6.47
C PHE A 191 5.95 3.08 -6.00
N ASN A 192 5.63 2.77 -4.75
CA ASN A 192 6.14 1.60 -4.03
C ASN A 192 5.07 0.52 -3.85
N ASP A 193 5.54 -0.69 -3.52
CA ASP A 193 4.67 -1.76 -3.03
C ASP A 193 4.18 -1.46 -1.62
N TYR A 194 2.87 -1.31 -1.44
CA TYR A 194 2.29 -1.06 -0.13
C TYR A 194 2.40 -2.27 0.82
N MET A 195 2.53 -3.49 0.27
CA MET A 195 2.66 -4.72 1.07
C MET A 195 4.10 -4.99 1.50
N GLY A 196 5.08 -4.29 0.91
CA GLY A 196 6.49 -4.42 1.25
C GLY A 196 7.14 -5.74 0.82
N TYR A 197 6.59 -6.45 -0.17
CA TYR A 197 7.29 -7.57 -0.81
C TYR A 197 8.51 -7.07 -1.61
N TYR A 198 8.42 -5.84 -2.11
CA TYR A 198 9.53 -5.13 -2.76
C TYR A 198 9.95 -3.92 -1.93
N ASN A 199 11.25 -3.86 -1.61
CA ASN A 199 11.83 -2.76 -0.83
C ASN A 199 12.24 -1.57 -1.70
N GLU A 200 12.29 -1.75 -3.02
CA GLU A 200 12.59 -0.68 -3.98
C GLU A 200 11.30 -0.27 -4.70
N PRO A 201 11.22 0.99 -5.19
CA PRO A 201 10.10 1.42 -6.00
C PRO A 201 9.87 0.53 -7.22
N TYR A 202 8.63 0.45 -7.65
CA TYR A 202 8.32 -0.22 -8.90
C TYR A 202 9.02 0.46 -10.07
N LEU A 203 9.50 -0.38 -10.98
CA LEU A 203 10.04 0.03 -12.26
C LEU A 203 8.97 -0.07 -13.33
N PHE A 204 8.95 0.93 -14.19
CA PHE A 204 8.02 1.10 -15.27
C PHE A 204 8.80 1.26 -16.57
N TYR A 205 8.48 0.45 -17.58
CA TYR A 205 9.14 0.47 -18.87
C TYR A 205 8.55 1.56 -19.76
N PHE A 206 9.40 2.46 -20.24
CA PHE A 206 9.06 3.49 -21.21
C PHE A 206 9.82 3.27 -22.52
N LYS A 207 9.14 3.49 -23.64
CA LYS A 207 9.77 3.49 -24.97
C LYS A 207 10.48 4.82 -25.21
N LYS A 208 11.45 4.84 -26.13
CA LYS A 208 12.02 6.11 -26.59
C LYS A 208 10.97 6.95 -27.34
N GLY A 209 10.95 8.25 -27.10
CA GLY A 209 10.04 9.22 -27.68
C GLY A 209 8.75 9.35 -26.88
N ARG A 210 7.64 9.61 -27.59
CA ARG A 210 6.33 9.88 -27.00
C ARG A 210 5.74 8.66 -26.29
N ASN A 211 5.42 8.83 -25.01
CA ASN A 211 4.63 7.90 -24.20
C ASN A 211 3.46 8.65 -23.55
N THR A 212 2.52 7.90 -22.98
CA THR A 212 1.49 8.46 -22.09
C THR A 212 1.63 7.87 -20.70
N LEU A 213 1.49 8.73 -19.68
CA LEU A 213 1.35 8.35 -18.29
C LEU A 213 -0.04 8.79 -17.83
N LYS A 214 -0.83 7.86 -17.29
CA LYS A 214 -2.14 8.14 -16.71
C LYS A 214 -2.13 7.70 -15.26
N LEU A 215 -2.59 8.59 -14.39
CA LEU A 215 -2.90 8.28 -13.00
C LEU A 215 -4.42 8.27 -12.83
N VAL A 216 -4.96 7.14 -12.36
CA VAL A 216 -6.39 6.99 -12.06
C VAL A 216 -6.59 7.17 -10.55
N SER A 217 -7.45 8.10 -10.15
CA SER A 217 -7.92 8.24 -8.78
C SER A 217 -8.85 7.07 -8.43
N VAL A 218 -8.43 6.26 -7.47
CA VAL A 218 -9.23 5.14 -6.93
C VAL A 218 -9.88 5.55 -5.62
N LYS A 219 -9.11 6.23 -4.77
CA LYS A 219 -9.53 6.59 -3.41
C LYS A 219 -8.83 7.86 -2.95
N GLU A 220 -9.59 8.71 -2.25
CA GLU A 220 -9.17 9.97 -1.64
C GLU A 220 -8.63 11.01 -2.65
N PRO A 221 -8.90 12.30 -2.43
CA PRO A 221 -8.35 13.37 -3.24
C PRO A 221 -6.91 13.73 -2.81
N MET A 222 -6.14 14.31 -3.73
CA MET A 222 -4.82 14.89 -3.43
C MET A 222 -4.53 16.07 -4.36
N VAL A 223 -3.65 16.97 -3.93
CA VAL A 223 -2.99 17.92 -4.82
C VAL A 223 -1.66 17.34 -5.26
N ILE A 224 -1.37 17.35 -6.56
CA ILE A 224 -0.09 16.91 -7.14
C ILE A 224 0.70 18.16 -7.50
N GLY A 225 1.86 18.34 -6.88
CA GLY A 225 2.78 19.44 -7.17
C GLY A 225 3.83 19.03 -8.19
N THR A 226 4.52 17.93 -7.90
CA THR A 226 5.63 17.44 -8.73
C THR A 226 5.34 16.03 -9.18
N LEU A 227 5.57 15.71 -10.44
CA LEU A 227 5.54 14.35 -10.97
C LEU A 227 6.74 14.14 -11.90
N LYS A 228 7.50 13.07 -11.68
CA LYS A 228 8.75 12.80 -12.39
C LYS A 228 8.85 11.35 -12.82
N ILE A 229 9.43 11.13 -14.00
CA ILE A 229 10.00 9.85 -14.43
C ILE A 229 11.49 9.95 -14.17
N THR A 230 12.02 9.14 -13.27
CA THR A 230 13.41 9.25 -12.79
C THR A 230 13.97 7.89 -12.42
N GLN A 231 15.12 7.86 -11.76
CA GLN A 231 15.67 6.64 -11.15
C GLN A 231 15.60 6.77 -9.64
N TYR A 232 15.26 5.66 -8.98
CA TYR A 232 15.45 5.56 -7.55
C TYR A 232 16.95 5.56 -7.24
N GLU A 233 17.39 6.44 -6.36
CA GLU A 233 18.79 6.46 -5.91
C GLU A 233 19.12 5.14 -5.22
N THR A 234 20.19 4.48 -5.65
CA THR A 234 20.68 3.29 -4.97
C THR A 234 21.01 3.63 -3.53
N VAL A 235 20.38 2.92 -2.59
CA VAL A 235 20.64 3.08 -1.15
C VAL A 235 22.11 2.72 -0.90
N ARG A 236 22.88 3.71 -0.44
CA ARG A 236 24.30 3.51 -0.10
C ARG A 236 24.44 2.49 1.01
N THR A 237 25.50 1.68 0.95
CA THR A 237 25.77 0.74 2.04
C THR A 237 26.16 1.48 3.32
N TYR A 238 26.09 0.77 4.44
CA TYR A 238 26.55 1.32 5.72
C TYR A 238 28.01 1.76 5.66
N GLU A 239 28.88 0.98 5.01
CA GLU A 239 30.30 1.29 4.84
C GLU A 239 30.51 2.56 4.01
N GLU A 240 29.76 2.72 2.91
CA GLU A 240 29.83 3.91 2.05
C GLU A 240 29.37 5.16 2.80
N LYS A 241 28.28 5.07 3.57
CA LYS A 241 27.80 6.16 4.42
C LYS A 241 28.77 6.51 5.54
N LEU A 242 29.36 5.50 6.18
CA LEU A 242 30.35 5.73 7.23
C LEU A 242 31.60 6.43 6.69
N LYS A 243 32.05 6.08 5.47
CA LYS A 243 33.17 6.76 4.80
C LYS A 243 32.84 8.22 4.51
N GLU A 244 31.67 8.49 3.92
CA GLU A 244 31.18 9.84 3.65
C GLU A 244 31.16 10.70 4.93
N TRP A 245 30.66 10.15 6.04
CA TRP A 245 30.61 10.89 7.31
C TRP A 245 31.99 11.21 7.88
N ARG A 246 32.93 10.26 7.80
CA ARG A 246 34.33 10.50 8.22
C ARG A 246 34.99 11.57 7.37
N GLU A 247 34.77 11.58 6.05
CA GLU A 247 35.29 12.60 5.14
C GLU A 247 34.71 14.00 5.42
N LYS A 248 33.46 14.08 5.90
CA LYS A 248 32.83 15.32 6.37
C LYS A 248 33.31 15.78 7.76
N GLY A 249 34.17 15.01 8.41
CA GLY A 249 34.73 15.33 9.72
C GLY A 249 33.79 15.04 10.90
N TYR A 250 32.76 14.22 10.71
CA TYR A 250 31.93 13.78 11.83
C TYR A 250 32.71 12.84 12.75
N GLU A 251 32.65 13.11 14.05
CA GLU A 251 33.29 12.30 15.07
C GLU A 251 32.36 11.16 15.54
N VAL A 252 32.97 10.06 15.98
CA VAL A 252 32.22 8.97 16.62
C VAL A 252 31.74 9.48 17.97
N TYR A 253 30.42 9.54 18.14
CA TYR A 253 29.81 9.91 19.40
C TYR A 253 30.11 8.84 20.46
N GLY A 254 30.92 9.20 21.47
CA GLY A 254 31.32 8.33 22.58
C GLY A 254 30.58 8.62 23.89
N GLY A 255 29.49 9.39 23.85
CA GLY A 255 28.67 9.71 25.02
C GLY A 255 27.69 8.60 25.39
N GLU A 256 26.74 8.93 26.26
CA GLU A 256 25.68 8.01 26.67
C GLU A 256 24.69 7.73 25.53
N SER A 257 24.14 6.51 25.49
CA SER A 257 23.13 6.10 24.51
C SER A 257 21.95 7.07 24.50
N LEU A 258 21.62 7.59 23.31
CA LEU A 258 20.45 8.42 23.10
C LEU A 258 19.25 7.52 22.77
N TYR A 259 18.19 7.60 23.59
CA TYR A 259 16.95 6.87 23.37
C TYR A 259 15.87 7.83 22.88
N VAL A 260 15.29 7.55 21.73
CA VAL A 260 14.11 8.25 21.21
C VAL A 260 12.97 7.24 21.20
N GLN A 261 11.94 7.51 21.99
CA GLN A 261 10.79 6.61 22.11
C GLN A 261 9.87 6.77 20.89
N GLY A 262 9.32 5.66 20.40
CA GLY A 262 8.37 5.69 19.27
C GLY A 262 7.10 6.48 19.57
N GLU A 263 6.71 6.58 20.84
CA GLU A 263 5.59 7.42 21.29
C GLU A 263 5.82 8.92 21.10
N SER A 264 7.08 9.35 20.96
CA SER A 264 7.45 10.74 20.71
C SER A 264 7.42 11.12 19.22
N ALA A 265 6.79 10.29 18.37
CA ALA A 265 6.66 10.57 16.94
C ALA A 265 5.85 11.86 16.71
N VAL A 266 6.47 12.83 16.03
CA VAL A 266 5.85 14.14 15.73
C VAL A 266 4.82 14.02 14.61
N LEU A 267 5.04 13.14 13.63
CA LEU A 267 4.15 12.87 12.51
C LEU A 267 4.03 11.35 12.31
N LYS A 268 2.87 10.91 11.83
CA LYS A 268 2.53 9.50 11.59
C LYS A 268 1.92 9.33 10.20
N SER A 269 2.19 8.21 9.56
CA SER A 269 1.65 7.88 8.22
C SER A 269 0.26 7.24 8.25
N ASP A 270 -0.22 6.82 9.42
CA ASP A 270 -1.51 6.15 9.61
C ASP A 270 -2.06 6.44 11.02
N PRO A 271 -3.39 6.63 11.19
CA PRO A 271 -3.98 6.91 12.50
C PRO A 271 -3.96 5.71 13.46
N THR A 272 -3.51 4.55 12.99
CA THR A 272 -3.30 3.35 13.80
C THR A 272 -1.89 3.24 14.38
N LEU A 273 -0.98 4.16 14.03
CA LEU A 273 0.34 4.27 14.65
C LEU A 273 0.24 5.02 15.98
N TYR A 274 -0.29 4.35 17.00
CA TYR A 274 -0.42 4.89 18.34
C TYR A 274 0.26 3.98 19.38
N PRO A 275 0.73 4.55 20.49
CA PRO A 275 1.26 3.76 21.60
C PRO A 275 0.23 2.75 22.09
N LEU A 276 0.65 1.50 22.23
CA LEU A 276 -0.13 0.47 22.90
C LEU A 276 0.37 0.37 24.34
N ASN A 277 -0.54 0.28 25.29
CA ASN A 277 -0.18 0.02 26.67
C ASN A 277 0.49 -1.37 26.77
N ASP A 278 1.56 -1.47 27.55
CA ASP A 278 2.20 -2.75 27.80
C ASP A 278 1.22 -3.70 28.51
N ARG A 279 0.98 -4.86 27.90
CA ARG A 279 0.13 -5.93 28.45
C ARG A 279 0.96 -7.09 28.98
N THR A 280 2.28 -7.00 28.91
CA THR A 280 3.21 -8.01 29.42
C THR A 280 3.56 -7.69 30.86
N SER A 281 2.80 -8.26 31.80
CA SER A 281 3.32 -8.45 33.15
C SER A 281 4.19 -9.70 33.14
N PRO A 282 5.48 -9.63 33.51
CA PRO A 282 6.30 -10.84 33.70
C PRO A 282 5.80 -11.77 34.82
N ALA A 283 4.78 -11.34 35.60
CA ALA A 283 4.27 -12.03 36.78
C ALA A 283 2.93 -12.77 36.54
N THR A 284 2.54 -13.02 35.30
CA THR A 284 1.41 -13.90 34.89
C THR A 284 1.82 -14.72 33.69
#